data_AF-A0A1M6XCE9-F1
#
_entry.id   AF-A0A1M6XCE9-F1
#
_cell.length_a   1.000
_cell.length_b   1.000
_cell.length_c   1.000
_cell.angle_alpha   90.00
_cell.angle_beta   90.00
_cell.angle_gamma   90.00
#
_symmetry.space_group_name_H-M   'P 1'
#
loop_
_entity.id
_entity.type
_entity.pdbx_description
1 polymer ?
#
loop_
_entity_poly.entity_id
_entity_poly.type
_entity_poly.pdbx_seq_one_letter_code
_entity_poly.pdbx_strand_id
1 'polypeptide(L)'
;MNLSKFAFVVAAGAMFSLTACGDSSSNAQGAQCSVSRSGNSVTLSEYVMGISYTSTATVVSDSKVTFHSVYGYSTQADADVACADQKEEAASWRDGSYQVECSGLQITVDEYSEYLYGAAEGLDEVEENFNDICQSFNDFVSRGEM
;
A
#
# COMPACT_ATOMS: atom_id res chain seq x y z
N MET A 1 -9.27 24.03 20.26
CA MET A 1 -8.62 23.96 18.94
C MET A 1 -7.12 24.09 19.15
N ASN A 2 -6.38 23.00 18.97
CA ASN A 2 -4.92 22.99 18.98
C ASN A 2 -4.47 22.13 17.78
N LEU A 3 -4.21 22.80 16.66
CA LEU A 3 -3.48 22.22 15.54
C LEU A 3 -2.01 22.26 15.90
N SER A 4 -1.38 21.11 16.03
CA SER A 4 0.05 21.02 16.26
C SER A 4 0.65 19.89 15.45
N LYS A 5 1.30 20.31 14.36
CA LYS A 5 2.56 19.76 13.82
C LYS A 5 2.45 18.43 13.08
N PHE A 6 2.19 18.53 11.77
CA PHE A 6 2.97 17.77 10.80
C PHE A 6 3.54 18.75 9.79
N ALA A 7 4.83 19.07 9.98
CA ALA A 7 5.62 19.87 9.07
C ALA A 7 6.21 18.93 8.02
N PHE A 8 5.57 18.85 6.86
CA PHE A 8 6.15 18.22 5.68
C PHE A 8 7.11 19.24 5.05
N VAL A 9 8.41 18.98 5.18
CA VAL A 9 9.45 19.84 4.60
C VAL A 9 9.47 19.62 3.10
N VAL A 10 8.94 20.59 2.36
CA VAL A 10 9.15 20.74 0.92
C VAL A 10 10.59 21.20 0.71
N ALA A 11 11.46 20.29 0.27
CA ALA A 11 12.75 20.64 -0.30
C ALA A 11 12.66 20.53 -1.82
N ALA A 12 12.44 21.68 -2.46
CA ALA A 12 12.48 21.85 -3.89
C ALA A 12 13.88 21.51 -4.44
N GLY A 13 13.93 20.61 -5.41
CA GLY A 13 15.07 20.36 -6.28
C GLY A 13 14.57 20.12 -7.69
N ALA A 14 14.39 21.21 -8.45
CA ALA A 14 14.03 21.16 -9.87
C ALA A 14 15.17 20.56 -10.70
N MET A 15 14.84 19.70 -11.67
CA MET A 15 15.07 19.92 -13.12
C MET A 15 15.21 18.63 -13.95
N PHE A 16 14.45 18.58 -15.04
CA PHE A 16 14.70 17.96 -16.36
C PHE A 16 15.32 16.55 -16.36
N SER A 17 14.67 15.52 -16.91
CA SER A 17 14.61 15.31 -18.36
C SER A 17 13.61 14.23 -18.74
N LEU A 18 12.95 14.46 -19.88
CA LEU A 18 12.23 13.48 -20.67
C LEU A 18 13.06 12.22 -21.00
N THR A 19 12.32 11.17 -21.34
CA THR A 19 12.69 9.90 -21.99
C THR A 19 13.24 8.79 -21.10
N ALA A 20 12.34 7.91 -20.67
CA ALA A 20 12.33 6.54 -21.17
C ALA A 20 10.92 5.92 -20.98
N CYS A 21 10.17 5.82 -22.08
CA CYS A 21 9.25 4.70 -22.23
C CYS A 21 10.13 3.45 -22.32
N GLY A 22 10.38 2.83 -21.17
CA GLY A 22 11.14 1.60 -21.07
C GLY A 22 10.34 0.65 -20.21
N ASP A 23 9.42 -0.09 -20.83
CA ASP A 23 8.95 -1.38 -20.34
C ASP A 23 10.18 -2.24 -20.04
N SER A 24 10.71 -2.11 -18.84
CA SER A 24 11.72 -3.00 -18.27
C SER A 24 11.02 -3.79 -17.19
N SER A 25 10.06 -4.63 -17.59
CA SER A 25 9.64 -5.77 -16.80
C SER A 25 10.79 -6.76 -16.73
N SER A 26 11.79 -6.41 -15.94
CA SER A 26 12.78 -7.34 -15.44
C SER A 26 12.01 -8.28 -14.50
N ASN A 27 11.38 -9.30 -15.08
CA ASN A 27 10.87 -10.44 -14.34
C ASN A 27 12.07 -11.18 -13.74
N ALA A 28 12.58 -10.66 -12.63
CA ALA A 28 13.36 -11.44 -11.67
C ALA A 28 12.43 -12.58 -11.25
N GLN A 29 12.74 -13.79 -11.70
CA GLN A 29 11.89 -14.98 -11.59
C GLN A 29 11.48 -15.21 -10.12
N GLY A 30 10.29 -14.71 -9.74
CA GLY A 30 9.76 -14.82 -8.38
C GLY A 30 9.38 -13.51 -7.69
N ALA A 31 9.61 -12.34 -8.30
CA ALA A 31 9.18 -11.03 -7.80
C ALA A 31 8.25 -10.34 -8.81
N GLN A 32 7.14 -9.78 -8.34
CA GLN A 32 6.17 -9.04 -9.14
C GLN A 32 5.59 -7.89 -8.30
N CYS A 33 5.48 -6.71 -8.89
CA CYS A 33 4.64 -5.63 -8.39
C CYS A 33 3.81 -5.04 -9.52
N SER A 34 2.53 -4.82 -9.29
CA SER A 34 1.63 -4.19 -10.27
C SER A 34 0.57 -3.34 -9.59
N VAL A 35 0.29 -2.19 -10.20
CA VAL A 35 -0.84 -1.33 -9.85
C VAL A 35 -1.88 -1.42 -10.96
N SER A 36 -3.15 -1.50 -10.58
CA SER A 36 -4.26 -1.51 -11.52
C SER A 36 -5.38 -0.59 -11.06
N ARG A 37 -6.06 0.05 -11.99
CA ARG A 37 -7.18 0.94 -11.72
C ARG A 37 -8.44 0.44 -12.41
N SER A 38 -9.55 0.45 -11.68
CA SER A 38 -10.86 0.07 -12.20
C SER A 38 -11.96 0.91 -11.55
N GLY A 39 -12.61 1.76 -12.35
CA GLY A 39 -13.74 2.57 -11.91
C GLY A 39 -13.40 3.44 -10.69
N ASN A 40 -13.96 3.06 -9.54
CA ASN A 40 -13.80 3.74 -8.26
C ASN A 40 -12.78 3.06 -7.33
N SER A 41 -11.86 2.26 -7.88
CA SER A 41 -10.86 1.53 -7.09
C SER A 41 -9.49 1.48 -7.75
N VAL A 42 -8.45 1.39 -6.93
CA VAL A 42 -7.06 1.18 -7.32
C VAL A 42 -6.52 0.02 -6.47
N THR A 43 -5.85 -0.93 -7.11
CA THR A 43 -5.30 -2.12 -6.46
C THR A 43 -3.80 -2.22 -6.71
N LEU A 44 -3.03 -2.35 -5.64
CA LEU A 44 -1.64 -2.78 -5.63
C LEU A 44 -1.59 -4.28 -5.39
N SER A 45 -0.71 -4.98 -6.12
CA SER A 45 -0.41 -6.38 -5.91
C SER A 45 1.09 -6.61 -5.99
N GLU A 46 1.64 -7.18 -4.92
CA GLU A 46 3.04 -7.53 -4.74
C GLU A 46 3.18 -9.01 -4.43
N TYR A 47 4.22 -9.62 -4.98
CA TYR A 47 4.58 -10.99 -4.68
C TYR A 47 6.10 -11.12 -4.74
N VAL A 48 6.67 -11.76 -3.73
CA VAL A 48 8.10 -12.08 -3.67
C VAL A 48 8.33 -13.34 -2.86
N MET A 49 8.97 -14.35 -3.47
CA MET A 49 9.45 -15.55 -2.76
C MET A 49 8.41 -16.22 -1.82
N GLY A 50 7.13 -16.26 -2.22
CA GLY A 50 6.05 -16.86 -1.43
C GLY A 50 5.39 -15.93 -0.41
N ILE A 51 5.85 -14.69 -0.30
CA ILE A 51 5.21 -13.59 0.43
C ILE A 51 4.39 -12.78 -0.58
N SER A 52 3.20 -12.35 -0.20
CA SER A 52 2.35 -11.50 -1.05
C SER A 52 1.76 -10.35 -0.26
N TYR A 53 1.56 -9.23 -0.93
CA TYR A 53 0.76 -8.13 -0.41
C TYR A 53 -0.22 -7.67 -1.48
N THR A 54 -1.46 -7.41 -1.11
CA THR A 54 -2.45 -6.81 -2.00
C THR A 54 -3.20 -5.77 -1.23
N SER A 55 -3.36 -4.58 -1.77
CA SER A 55 -4.19 -3.54 -1.17
C SER A 55 -5.10 -2.94 -2.22
N THR A 56 -6.39 -2.88 -1.93
CA THR A 56 -7.40 -2.27 -2.79
C THR A 56 -8.00 -1.07 -2.08
N ALA A 57 -7.73 0.11 -2.60
CA ALA A 57 -8.41 1.33 -2.22
C ALA A 57 -9.69 1.49 -3.02
N THR A 58 -10.80 1.79 -2.35
CA THR A 58 -12.12 1.98 -2.97
C THR A 58 -12.75 3.26 -2.46
N VAL A 59 -13.16 4.13 -3.37
CA VAL A 59 -14.01 5.28 -3.04
C VAL A 59 -15.41 4.78 -2.71
N VAL A 60 -15.85 5.05 -1.49
CA VAL A 60 -17.21 4.74 -1.03
C VAL A 60 -18.09 5.99 -0.93
N SER A 61 -17.49 7.17 -0.78
CA SER A 61 -18.17 8.47 -0.88
C SER A 61 -17.17 9.59 -1.22
N ASP A 62 -17.66 10.80 -1.49
CA ASP A 62 -16.84 11.98 -1.81
C ASP A 62 -15.78 12.33 -0.76
N SER A 63 -15.98 11.86 0.47
CA SER A 63 -15.12 12.12 1.62
C SER A 63 -14.58 10.84 2.26
N LYS A 64 -14.71 9.68 1.61
CA LYS A 64 -14.30 8.41 2.24
C LYS A 64 -13.75 7.43 1.22
N VAL A 65 -12.54 6.96 1.52
CA VAL A 65 -11.89 5.84 0.83
C VAL A 65 -11.66 4.72 1.84
N THR A 66 -11.97 3.50 1.45
CA THR A 66 -11.69 2.30 2.25
C THR A 66 -10.53 1.53 1.62
N PHE A 67 -9.66 0.96 2.43
CA PHE A 67 -8.61 0.07 1.96
C PHE A 67 -8.86 -1.34 2.49
N HIS A 68 -8.75 -2.31 1.61
CA HIS A 68 -8.77 -3.72 1.94
C HIS A 68 -7.41 -4.31 1.59
N SER A 69 -6.63 -4.64 2.61
CA SER A 69 -5.27 -5.13 2.48
C SER A 69 -5.17 -6.58 2.91
N VAL A 70 -4.49 -7.42 2.12
CA VAL A 70 -4.24 -8.83 2.41
C VAL A 70 -2.73 -9.07 2.36
N TYR A 71 -2.18 -9.53 3.48
CA TYR A 71 -0.80 -9.93 3.63
C TYR A 71 -0.73 -11.46 3.65
N GLY A 72 0.04 -12.04 2.74
CA GLY A 72 0.30 -13.47 2.65
C GLY A 72 1.74 -13.79 3.05
N TYR A 73 1.92 -14.78 3.92
CA TYR A 73 3.21 -15.17 4.46
C TYR A 73 3.61 -16.58 4.01
N SER A 74 4.91 -16.85 3.97
CA SER A 74 5.46 -18.15 3.60
C SER A 74 5.41 -19.17 4.75
N THR A 75 5.37 -18.71 6.00
CA THR A 75 5.33 -19.56 7.19
C THR A 75 4.28 -19.10 8.20
N GLN A 76 3.76 -20.05 9.00
CA GLN A 76 2.78 -19.74 10.05
C GLN A 76 3.41 -18.90 11.17
N ALA A 77 4.69 -19.12 11.48
CA ALA A 77 5.36 -18.36 12.54
C ALA A 77 5.43 -16.86 12.19
N ASP A 78 5.76 -16.53 10.95
CA ASP A 78 5.79 -15.13 10.49
C ASP A 78 4.38 -14.52 10.46
N ALA A 79 3.39 -15.30 9.98
CA ALA A 79 1.99 -14.88 9.99
C ALA A 79 1.46 -14.60 11.42
N ASP A 80 1.83 -15.43 12.39
CA ASP A 80 1.41 -15.30 13.79
C ASP A 80 2.00 -14.04 14.44
N VAL A 81 3.30 -13.76 14.19
CA VAL A 81 3.97 -12.55 14.69
C VAL A 81 3.34 -11.31 14.08
N ALA A 82 3.23 -11.26 12.75
CA ALA A 82 2.62 -10.12 12.08
C ALA A 82 1.14 -9.93 12.48
N CYS A 83 0.40 -11.01 12.69
CA CYS A 83 -0.98 -10.94 13.17
C CYS A 83 -1.07 -10.29 14.56
N ALA A 84 -0.14 -10.62 15.46
CA ALA A 84 -0.08 -10.04 16.79
C ALA A 84 0.19 -8.52 16.72
N ASP A 85 1.17 -8.11 15.92
CA ASP A 85 1.52 -6.70 15.72
C ASP A 85 0.34 -5.91 15.13
N GLN A 86 -0.32 -6.46 14.10
CA GLN A 86 -1.48 -5.81 13.48
C GLN A 86 -2.67 -5.69 14.45
N LYS A 87 -2.90 -6.70 15.28
CA LYS A 87 -3.95 -6.63 16.33
C LYS A 87 -3.61 -5.63 17.43
N GLU A 88 -2.34 -5.48 17.78
CA GLU A 88 -1.91 -4.46 18.73
C GLU A 88 -2.16 -3.06 18.16
N GLU A 89 -1.79 -2.83 16.90
CA GLU A 89 -2.09 -1.58 16.20
C GLU A 89 -3.60 -1.33 16.20
N ALA A 90 -4.41 -2.29 15.76
CA ALA A 90 -5.87 -2.19 15.75
C ALA A 90 -6.48 -1.82 17.12
N ALA A 91 -5.89 -2.28 18.22
CA ALA A 91 -6.36 -1.94 19.57
C ALA A 91 -6.18 -0.45 19.92
N SER A 92 -5.29 0.26 19.22
CA SER A 92 -5.11 1.70 19.36
C SER A 92 -6.19 2.51 18.62
N TRP A 93 -6.81 1.93 17.59
CA TRP A 93 -7.87 2.52 16.76
C TRP A 93 -9.27 2.24 17.33
N ARG A 94 -9.72 3.10 18.23
CA ARG A 94 -10.99 2.89 18.99
C ARG A 94 -12.27 3.20 18.22
N ASP A 95 -12.17 3.77 17.03
CA ASP A 95 -13.31 4.15 16.18
C ASP A 95 -13.71 3.05 15.19
N GLY A 96 -13.02 1.90 15.20
CA GLY A 96 -13.25 0.79 14.29
C GLY A 96 -12.82 1.06 12.85
N SER A 97 -12.01 2.11 12.63
CA SER A 97 -11.42 2.43 11.33
C SER A 97 -10.25 1.53 10.94
N TYR A 98 -9.85 0.61 11.81
CA TYR A 98 -8.82 -0.38 11.56
C TYR A 98 -9.27 -1.73 12.12
N GLN A 99 -9.43 -2.72 11.25
CA GLN A 99 -9.91 -4.05 11.61
C GLN A 99 -8.96 -5.10 11.06
N VAL A 100 -8.67 -6.12 11.87
CA VAL A 100 -7.69 -7.15 11.54
C VAL A 100 -8.29 -8.53 11.71
N GLU A 101 -8.24 -9.31 10.64
CA GLU A 101 -8.59 -10.73 10.65
C GLU A 101 -7.35 -11.56 10.30
N CYS A 102 -7.10 -12.63 11.06
CA CYS A 102 -5.98 -13.53 10.79
C CYS A 102 -6.51 -14.93 10.51
N SER A 103 -6.13 -15.50 9.39
CA SER A 103 -6.58 -16.82 8.93
C SER A 103 -5.46 -17.57 8.25
N GLY A 104 -4.92 -18.59 8.93
CA GLY A 104 -3.80 -19.39 8.42
C GLY A 104 -2.58 -18.51 8.14
N LEU A 105 -2.13 -18.52 6.87
CA LEU A 105 -0.98 -17.73 6.39
C LEU A 105 -1.36 -16.34 5.89
N GLN A 106 -2.60 -15.91 6.08
CA GLN A 106 -3.11 -14.63 5.60
C GLN A 106 -3.57 -13.74 6.75
N ILE A 107 -3.26 -12.45 6.62
CA ILE A 107 -3.77 -11.38 7.48
C ILE A 107 -4.52 -10.41 6.60
N THR A 108 -5.77 -10.15 6.93
CA THR A 108 -6.60 -9.15 6.28
C THR A 108 -6.69 -7.93 7.19
N VAL A 109 -6.48 -6.76 6.61
CA VAL A 109 -6.61 -5.46 7.26
C VAL A 109 -7.61 -4.62 6.47
N ASP A 110 -8.70 -4.25 7.12
CA ASP A 110 -9.68 -3.30 6.58
C ASP A 110 -9.54 -1.97 7.29
N GLU A 111 -9.33 -0.91 6.52
CA GLU A 111 -9.22 0.45 7.03
C GLU A 111 -10.02 1.47 6.21
N TYR A 112 -10.21 2.66 6.77
CA TYR A 112 -10.78 3.77 6.00
C TYR A 112 -10.16 5.12 6.37
N SER A 113 -10.10 6.01 5.37
CA SER A 113 -9.69 7.41 5.51
C SER A 113 -10.84 8.33 5.14
N GLU A 114 -11.13 9.30 6.02
CA GLU A 114 -12.17 10.31 5.82
C GLU A 114 -11.64 11.66 5.27
N TYR A 115 -10.32 11.76 5.02
CA TYR A 115 -9.64 13.04 4.80
C TYR A 115 -8.94 13.18 3.45
N LEU A 116 -9.16 12.26 2.50
CA LEU A 116 -8.68 12.46 1.13
C LEU A 116 -9.54 13.54 0.47
N TYR A 117 -8.92 14.67 0.12
CA TYR A 117 -9.55 15.79 -0.55
C TYR A 117 -10.20 15.29 -1.85
N GLY A 118 -11.53 15.18 -1.89
CA GLY A 118 -12.27 14.75 -3.07
C GLY A 118 -12.00 13.30 -3.53
N ALA A 119 -13.04 12.47 -3.56
CA ALA A 119 -12.97 11.07 -4.02
C ALA A 119 -12.09 10.80 -5.27
N ALA A 120 -12.16 11.65 -6.30
CA ALA A 120 -11.40 11.45 -7.54
C ALA A 120 -9.91 11.75 -7.37
N GLU A 121 -9.57 12.88 -6.74
CA GLU A 121 -8.18 13.27 -6.44
C GLU A 121 -7.54 12.27 -5.46
N GLY A 122 -8.33 11.74 -4.52
CA GLY A 122 -7.88 10.71 -3.59
C GLY A 122 -7.43 9.41 -4.26
N LEU A 123 -8.10 8.96 -5.33
CA LEU A 123 -7.63 7.76 -6.06
C LEU A 123 -6.39 8.03 -6.91
N ASP A 124 -6.23 9.24 -7.43
CA ASP A 124 -5.02 9.63 -8.16
C ASP A 124 -3.80 9.63 -7.23
N GLU A 125 -3.95 10.20 -6.02
CA GLU A 125 -2.90 10.18 -4.99
C GLU A 125 -2.59 8.76 -4.50
N VAL A 126 -3.60 7.92 -4.31
CA VAL A 126 -3.39 6.51 -3.94
C VAL A 126 -2.68 5.75 -5.05
N GLU A 127 -3.06 5.96 -6.31
CA GLU A 127 -2.38 5.33 -7.45
C GLU A 127 -0.92 5.78 -7.56
N GLU A 128 -0.62 7.06 -7.36
CA GLU A 128 0.76 7.56 -7.30
C GLU A 128 1.55 6.88 -6.18
N ASN A 129 0.98 6.82 -4.97
CA ASN A 129 1.61 6.15 -3.83
C ASN A 129 1.87 4.65 -4.10
N PHE A 130 0.89 3.94 -4.66
CA PHE A 130 1.05 2.53 -5.02
C PHE A 130 2.11 2.32 -6.09
N ASN A 131 2.24 3.24 -7.05
CA ASN A 131 3.31 3.19 -8.05
C ASN A 131 4.69 3.44 -7.42
N ASP A 132 4.80 4.37 -6.47
CA ASP A 132 6.04 4.63 -5.72
C ASP A 132 6.47 3.41 -4.90
N ILE A 133 5.51 2.71 -4.28
CA ILE A 133 5.75 1.43 -3.60
C ILE A 133 6.30 0.40 -4.60
N CYS A 134 5.64 0.22 -5.75
CA CYS A 134 6.14 -0.71 -6.77
C CYS A 134 7.53 -0.35 -7.29
N GLN A 135 7.83 0.94 -7.47
CA GLN A 135 9.15 1.37 -7.90
C GLN A 135 10.20 1.01 -6.85
N SER A 136 9.93 1.30 -5.57
CA SER A 136 10.81 0.99 -4.45
C SER A 136 11.05 -0.53 -4.32
N PHE A 137 9.99 -1.33 -4.50
CA PHE A 137 10.08 -2.79 -4.52
C PHE A 137 10.98 -3.29 -5.67
N ASN A 138 10.77 -2.78 -6.88
CA ASN A 138 11.57 -3.17 -8.04
C ASN A 138 13.04 -2.76 -7.88
N ASP A 139 13.31 -1.59 -7.31
CA ASP A 139 14.67 -1.14 -7.00
C ASP A 139 15.35 -2.08 -6.00
N PHE A 140 14.66 -2.43 -4.91
CA PHE A 140 15.16 -3.37 -3.90
C PHE A 140 15.48 -4.75 -4.50
N VAL A 141 14.57 -5.30 -5.30
CA VAL A 141 14.76 -6.57 -6.02
C VAL A 141 15.96 -6.48 -6.99
N SER A 142 16.07 -5.39 -7.75
CA SER A 142 17.14 -5.21 -8.75
C SER A 142 18.54 -5.11 -8.12
N ARG A 143 18.64 -4.61 -6.89
CA ARG A 143 19.88 -4.55 -6.12
C ARG A 143 20.26 -5.90 -5.49
N GLY A 144 19.36 -6.88 -5.50
CA GLY A 144 19.58 -8.20 -4.89
C GLY A 144 19.65 -8.14 -3.37
N GLU A 145 18.94 -7.19 -2.75
CA GLU A 145 18.94 -6.98 -1.30
C GLU A 145 17.93 -7.87 -0.56
N MET A 146 17.43 -8.92 -1.23
CA MET A 146 16.44 -9.87 -0.71
C MET A 146 17.07 -11.04 0.04
#